data_AF-A0A838SEQ4-F1
#
_entry.id   AF-A0A838SEQ4-F1
#
_cell.length_a   1.000
_cell.length_b   1.000
_cell.length_c   1.000
_cell.angle_alpha   90.00
_cell.angle_beta   90.00
_cell.angle_gamma   90.00
#
_symmetry.space_group_name_H-M   'P 1'
#
loop_
_entity.id
_entity.type
_entity.pdbx_description
1 polymer ?
#
loop_
_entity_poly.entity_id
_entity_poly.type
_entity_poly.pdbx_seq_one_letter_code
_entity_poly.pdbx_strand_id
1 'polypeptide(L)'
;TMVANLLTMVVIGGYATFVSKISLESHPDRPDWLSHIDPGTIKVKLAASLIGISSIHLLKAFVNIANVPIEHIQWQLIIHLTFLASAILLAWTDKIMTKVKPH
;
A
#
# COMPACT_ATOMS: atom_id res chain seq x y z
N THR A 1 -22.70 18.56 -13.63
CA THR A 1 -22.83 17.45 -14.60
C THR A 1 -21.55 16.65 -14.73
N MET A 2 -20.37 17.28 -14.84
CA MET A 2 -19.06 16.58 -14.87
C MET A 2 -18.71 15.84 -13.56
N VAL A 3 -18.92 16.49 -12.40
CA VAL A 3 -18.61 15.90 -11.08
C VAL A 3 -19.51 14.70 -10.76
N ALA A 4 -20.80 14.78 -11.09
CA ALA A 4 -21.75 13.70 -10.84
C ALA A 4 -21.38 12.44 -11.64
N ASN A 5 -21.01 12.57 -12.92
CA ASN A 5 -20.62 11.42 -13.74
C ASN A 5 -19.36 10.71 -13.21
N LEU A 6 -18.39 11.49 -12.74
CA LEU A 6 -17.16 10.97 -12.16
C LEU A 6 -17.43 10.27 -10.82
N LEU A 7 -18.32 10.82 -10.01
CA LEU A 7 -18.72 10.24 -8.73
C LEU A 7 -19.46 8.91 -8.92
N THR A 8 -20.35 8.82 -9.91
CA THR A 8 -21.02 7.56 -10.28
C THR A 8 -20.03 6.50 -10.72
N MET A 9 -19.03 6.85 -11.54
CA MET A 9 -18.00 5.91 -12.00
C MET A 9 -17.13 5.38 -10.84
N VAL A 10 -16.76 6.24 -9.89
CA VAL A 10 -15.99 5.85 -8.70
C VAL A 10 -16.81 4.95 -7.77
N VAL A 11 -18.10 5.26 -7.56
CA VAL A 11 -18.99 4.43 -6.71
C VAL A 11 -19.24 3.06 -7.34
N ILE A 12 -19.47 2.98 -8.66
CA ILE A 12 -19.65 1.71 -9.38
C ILE A 12 -18.35 0.90 -9.38
N GLY A 13 -17.20 1.53 -9.63
CA GLY A 13 -15.89 0.87 -9.58
C GLY A 13 -15.55 0.33 -8.19
N GLY A 14 -15.87 1.09 -7.14
CA GLY A 14 -15.73 0.65 -5.75
C GLY A 14 -16.66 -0.53 -5.42
N TYR A 15 -17.93 -0.45 -5.80
CA TYR A 15 -18.89 -1.54 -5.59
C TYR A 15 -18.48 -2.83 -6.32
N ALA A 16 -18.00 -2.71 -7.58
CA ALA A 16 -17.51 -3.84 -8.36
C ALA A 16 -16.25 -4.49 -7.74
N THR A 17 -15.42 -3.73 -7.03
CA THR A 17 -14.18 -4.23 -6.44
C THR A 17 -14.40 -4.85 -5.06
N PHE A 18 -15.30 -4.29 -4.25
CA PHE A 18 -15.43 -4.63 -2.84
C PHE A 18 -16.72 -5.37 -2.47
N VAL A 19 -17.78 -5.27 -3.28
CA VAL A 19 -19.09 -5.88 -2.98
C VAL A 19 -19.49 -6.90 -4.03
N SER A 20 -19.22 -6.65 -5.31
CA SER A 20 -19.32 -7.68 -6.34
C SER A 20 -18.15 -8.64 -6.17
N LYS A 21 -18.38 -9.73 -5.43
CA LYS A 21 -17.59 -10.93 -5.62
C LYS A 21 -17.66 -11.25 -7.11
N ILE A 22 -16.52 -11.26 -7.79
CA ILE A 22 -16.42 -11.85 -9.12
C ILE A 22 -16.88 -13.31 -8.93
N SER A 23 -18.14 -13.60 -9.25
CA SER A 23 -18.69 -14.96 -9.23
C SER A 23 -18.03 -15.73 -10.36
N LEU A 24 -16.83 -16.24 -10.10
CA LEU A 24 -16.19 -17.29 -10.90
C LEU A 24 -16.74 -18.66 -10.49
N GLU A 25 -18.07 -18.76 -10.40
CA GLU A 25 -18.74 -20.05 -10.39
C GLU A 25 -18.72 -20.55 -11.83
N SER A 26 -17.89 -21.56 -12.09
CA SER A 26 -17.77 -22.36 -13.33
C SER A 26 -16.97 -21.80 -14.52
N HIS A 27 -15.63 -21.70 -14.42
CA HIS A 27 -14.76 -21.89 -15.60
C HIS A 27 -13.40 -22.53 -15.24
N PRO A 28 -12.85 -23.45 -16.06
CA PRO A 28 -11.54 -24.11 -15.84
C PRO A 28 -10.34 -23.16 -15.99
N ASP A 29 -10.56 -21.98 -16.56
CA ASP A 29 -9.54 -20.98 -16.83
C ASP A 29 -9.47 -19.95 -15.69
N ARG A 30 -8.92 -20.39 -14.56
CA ARG A 30 -8.46 -19.48 -13.51
C ARG A 30 -7.31 -18.66 -14.13
N PRO A 31 -7.44 -17.34 -14.28
CA PRO A 31 -6.48 -16.59 -15.07
C PRO A 31 -5.13 -16.49 -14.33
N ASP A 32 -4.02 -16.68 -15.06
CA ASP A 32 -2.68 -16.83 -14.49
C ASP A 32 -2.21 -15.66 -13.62
N TRP A 33 -2.77 -14.47 -13.82
CA TRP A 33 -2.48 -13.30 -13.00
C TRP A 33 -2.99 -13.42 -11.55
N LEU A 34 -4.01 -14.25 -11.27
CA LEU A 34 -4.54 -14.46 -9.93
C LEU A 34 -3.83 -15.60 -9.20
N SER A 35 -3.21 -16.53 -9.93
CA SER A 35 -2.43 -17.63 -9.35
C SER A 35 -0.99 -17.23 -9.01
N HIS A 36 -0.48 -16.14 -9.60
CA HIS A 36 0.89 -15.62 -9.39
C HIS A 36 0.99 -14.35 -8.52
N ILE A 37 -0.11 -13.91 -7.93
CA ILE A 37 -0.03 -12.86 -6.91
C ILE A 37 0.55 -13.50 -5.64
N ASP A 38 1.87 -13.45 -5.52
CA ASP A 38 2.57 -13.79 -4.29
C ASP A 38 2.17 -12.72 -3.24
N PRO A 39 1.46 -13.12 -2.16
CA PRO A 39 1.08 -12.19 -1.09
C PRO A 39 2.27 -11.42 -0.52
N GLY A 40 3.50 -11.94 -0.62
CA GLY A 40 4.73 -11.24 -0.28
C GLY A 40 4.94 -9.98 -1.14
N THR A 41 4.78 -10.08 -2.45
CA THR A 41 4.97 -8.95 -3.38
C THR A 41 3.93 -7.84 -3.19
N ILE A 42 2.70 -8.19 -2.81
CA ILE A 42 1.67 -7.20 -2.45
C ILE A 42 2.06 -6.45 -1.17
N LYS A 43 2.48 -7.17 -0.13
CA LYS A 43 2.90 -6.55 1.15
C LYS A 43 4.06 -5.57 0.95
N VAL A 44 5.04 -5.93 0.11
CA VAL A 44 6.19 -5.07 -0.20
C VAL A 44 5.77 -3.83 -0.98
N LYS A 45 4.94 -3.97 -2.03
CA LYS A 45 4.44 -2.82 -2.82
C LYS A 45 3.60 -1.86 -1.97
N LEU A 46 2.78 -2.41 -1.08
CA LEU A 46 1.98 -1.62 -0.15
C LEU A 46 2.86 -0.85 0.84
N ALA A 47 3.85 -1.52 1.46
CA ALA A 47 4.79 -0.87 2.37
C ALA A 47 5.59 0.24 1.67
N ALA A 48 6.08 0.00 0.45
CA ALA A 48 6.79 1.00 -0.34
C ALA A 48 5.92 2.23 -0.63
N SER A 49 4.63 2.03 -0.93
CA SER A 49 3.68 3.10 -1.19
C SER A 49 3.43 3.96 0.05
N LEU A 50 3.26 3.32 1.22
CA LEU A 50 3.08 4.01 2.51
C LEU A 50 4.32 4.83 2.91
N ILE A 51 5.52 4.27 2.73
CA ILE A 51 6.78 4.98 3.00
C ILE A 51 6.89 6.22 2.10
N GLY A 52 6.63 6.07 0.79
CA GLY A 52 6.72 7.18 -0.17
C GLY A 52 5.75 8.32 0.15
N ILE A 53 4.49 8.01 0.48
CA ILE A 53 3.51 9.01 0.88
C ILE A 53 3.97 9.73 2.16
N SER A 54 4.47 8.99 3.14
CA SER A 54 5.00 9.56 4.39
C SER A 54 6.23 10.47 4.14
N SER A 55 7.15 10.10 3.24
CA SER A 55 8.30 10.93 2.87
C SER A 55 7.88 12.28 2.27
N ILE A 56 6.85 12.31 1.42
CA ILE A 56 6.34 13.56 0.84
C ILE A 56 5.79 14.50 1.93
N HIS A 57 5.12 13.95 2.95
CA HIS A 57 4.64 14.74 4.09
C HIS A 57 5.78 15.37 4.88
N LEU A 58 6.85 14.61 5.13
CA LEU A 58 8.03 15.11 5.84
C LEU A 58 8.74 16.18 5.02
N LEU A 59 8.86 15.99 3.70
CA LEU A 59 9.44 16.99 2.79
C LEU A 59 8.63 18.30 2.79
N LYS A 60 7.29 18.20 2.77
CA LYS A 60 6.40 19.37 2.85
C LYS A 60 6.60 20.13 4.17
N ALA A 61 6.73 19.42 5.30
CA ALA A 61 6.99 20.04 6.59
C ALA A 61 8.38 20.67 6.67
N PHE A 62 9.39 20.03 6.06
CA PHE A 62 10.75 20.55 5.98
C PHE A 62 10.84 21.84 5.14
N VAL A 63 10.17 21.89 3.98
CA VAL A 63 10.14 23.09 3.14
C VAL A 63 9.45 24.26 3.86
N ASN A 64 8.48 23.98 4.72
CA ASN A 64 7.74 24.99 5.48
C ASN A 64 8.17 25.08 6.95
N ILE A 65 9.42 24.75 7.29
CA ILE A 65 9.85 24.54 8.67
C ILE A 65 9.70 25.79 9.56
N ALA A 66 9.76 26.99 8.99
CA ALA A 66 9.55 28.23 9.73
C ALA A 66 8.10 28.43 10.23
N ASN A 67 7.13 27.76 9.60
CA ASN A 67 5.70 27.91 9.90
C ASN A 67 5.06 26.62 10.42
N VAL A 68 5.85 25.57 10.66
CA VAL A 68 5.37 24.30 11.19
C VAL A 68 5.95 24.13 12.60
N PRO A 69 5.14 23.89 13.64
CA PRO A 69 5.68 23.70 14.98
C PRO A 69 6.57 22.46 15.02
N ILE A 70 7.70 22.56 15.73
CA ILE A 70 8.71 21.52 15.79
C ILE A 70 8.15 20.16 16.24
N GLU A 71 7.16 20.17 17.15
CA GLU A 71 6.49 18.97 17.64
C GLU A 71 5.81 18.18 16.51
N HIS A 72 5.18 18.86 15.55
CA HIS A 72 4.56 18.19 14.41
C HIS A 72 5.61 17.51 13.53
N ILE A 73 6.76 18.15 13.33
CA ILE A 73 7.86 17.59 12.53
C ILE A 73 8.46 16.38 13.25
N GLN A 74 8.62 16.44 14.58
CA GLN A 74 9.09 15.33 15.40
C GLN A 74 8.16 14.12 15.29
N TRP A 75 6.84 14.31 15.42
CA TRP A 75 5.88 13.22 15.25
C TRP A 75 5.87 12.63 13.85
N GLN A 76 5.94 13.47 12.81
CA GLN A 76 6.03 13.00 11.43
C GLN A 76 7.31 12.18 11.19
N LEU A 77 8.44 12.60 11.76
CA LEU A 77 9.71 11.86 11.69
C LEU A 77 9.61 10.52 12.42
N ILE A 78 9.04 10.48 13.63
CA ILE A 78 8.86 9.24 14.41
C ILE A 78 7.98 8.24 13.65
N ILE A 79 6.86 8.70 13.08
CA ILE A 79 5.97 7.86 12.28
C ILE A 79 6.70 7.35 11.02
N HIS A 80 7.46 8.21 10.34
CA HIS A 80 8.22 7.82 9.16
C HIS A 80 9.27 6.74 9.48
N LEU A 81 10.01 6.90 10.58
CA LEU A 81 10.95 5.91 11.07
C LEU A 81 10.26 4.58 11.45
N THR A 82 9.05 4.65 12.01
CA THR A 82 8.24 3.46 12.31
C THR A 82 7.86 2.69 11.04
N PHE A 83 7.53 3.39 9.95
CA PHE A 83 7.27 2.76 8.65
C PHE A 83 8.53 2.15 8.02
N LEU A 84 9.67 2.84 8.10
CA LEU A 84 10.96 2.30 7.66
C LEU A 84 11.33 1.04 8.44
N ALA A 85 11.21 1.06 9.76
CA ALA A 85 11.45 -0.11 10.61
C ALA A 85 10.51 -1.28 10.25
N SER A 86 9.23 -1.00 10.04
CA SER A 86 8.24 -2.01 9.63
C SER A 86 8.58 -2.64 8.28
N ALA A 87 9.07 -1.85 7.32
CA ALA A 87 9.51 -2.36 6.02
C ALA A 87 10.76 -3.22 6.11
N ILE A 88 11.71 -2.86 6.97
CA ILE A 88 12.90 -3.68 7.25
C ILE A 88 12.50 -5.02 7.89
N LEU A 89 11.58 -5.01 8.85
CA LEU A 89 11.05 -6.23 9.46
C LEU A 89 10.33 -7.14 8.45
N LEU A 90 9.56 -6.55 7.53
CA LEU A 90 8.92 -7.26 6.42
C LEU A 90 9.96 -7.91 5.49
N ALA A 91 10.97 -7.14 5.06
CA ALA A 91 12.06 -7.66 4.23
C ALA A 91 12.87 -8.76 4.94
N TRP A 92 13.05 -8.65 6.26
CA TRP A 92 13.73 -9.66 7.04
C TRP A 92 12.90 -10.94 7.18
N THR A 93 11.60 -10.81 7.40
CA THR A 93 10.66 -11.94 7.44
C THR A 93 10.64 -12.69 6.11
N ASP A 94 10.61 -11.96 4.99
CA ASP A 94 10.66 -12.52 3.65
C ASP A 94 11.99 -13.26 3.38
N LYS A 95 13.12 -12.69 3.81
CA LYS A 95 14.45 -13.33 3.73
C LYS A 95 14.55 -14.60 4.58
N ILE A 96 13.87 -14.65 5.73
CA ILE A 96 13.83 -15.86 6.57
C ILE A 96 12.95 -16.94 5.92
N MET A 97 11.76 -16.57 5.42
CA MET A 97 10.85 -17.52 4.75
C MET A 97 11.44 -18.11 3.47
N THR A 98 12.16 -17.32 2.68
CA THR A 98 12.86 -17.80 1.47
C THR A 98 14.02 -18.75 1.78
N LYS A 99 14.67 -18.63 2.96
CA LYS A 99 15.69 -19.58 3.42
C LYS A 99 15.14 -20.94 3.91
N VAL A 100 13.83 -21.06 4.13
CA VAL A 100 13.19 -22.26 4.73
C VAL A 100 12.51 -23.17 3.68
N LYS A 101 12.74 -22.97 2.37
CA LYS A 101 12.45 -24.01 1.37
C LYS A 101 13.67 -24.92 1.19
N PRO A 102 13.76 -26.09 1.84
CA PRO A 102 14.56 -27.18 1.29
C PRO A 102 13.86 -27.68 0.02
N HIS A 103 14.66 -28.24 -0.89
CA HIS A 103 14.20 -28.87 -2.13
C HIS A 103 13.03 -29.84 -1.95
#